data_AF-A0A7V6WKA8-F1
#
_entry.id   AF-A0A7V6WKA8-F1
#
_cell.length_a   1.000
_cell.length_b   1.000
_cell.length_c   1.000
_cell.angle_alpha   90.00
_cell.angle_beta   90.00
_cell.angle_gamma   90.00
#
_symmetry.space_group_name_H-M   'P 1'
#
loop_
_entity.id
_entity.type
_entity.pdbx_description
1 polymer ?
#
loop_
_entity_poly.entity_id
_entity_poly.type
_entity_poly.pdbx_seq_one_letter_code
_entity_poly.pdbx_strand_id
1 'polypeptide(L)'
;MKIEKIKKRDGRIVDFDVSRIFNAISRAIREVEKTVDTDYVQEICDDVVYELEDLALNYDETPSVELIQDLVERRLADSGNFEIAKRYILYRAERARLRAKKRLDELKKLETNVLKVTKSSGKKELFKKSKLRKTFQRAAKGFQRQCLFNEMYEILKLTIVDGISTEDLLKNMRRACLDLITVNNIHWQNIAGRLYTMELYAKACRNRKIKHSEIYSPDKFVALMDDYIKKGHYYKDFYQYYTKAEIRKAARAINKKRDFDYVYSTVLAFDKRYLKNPNKVVMELPQEMYLAVGLFLAIPEKKENRLQFALKVYEACSSQKISLPTPTLLNSRTNYHQLSSCFKFNVDDDLRSIYHTIENLAQISKFGGGAGTYLGHIRSRGAAIRGVSGASGGVVPWIRVINNTANSVNQLGSRLGAISVTTDVWHRDIYDFLNLQTEAGDIRTKAFDVFPAISVPDLFMQRVEKDQDWTLFDPHEIAEVTGKRLEDYFDKDFKKFYLGCEKNNKLKLKETVRAKDLFKTFMKTAVETGMPYVFFRDTVNRVNPNKHAGNVYSTQLCTEICQNTSPSRFIEEVVEDGTVAIKYEIGDTVVCNLASINVARVNTQKEIDEIFPVAMRLLDNVIDLNF
;
A
#
# COMPACT_ATOMS: atom_id res chain seq x y z
N MET A 1 16.77 11.01 -10.18
CA MET A 1 16.69 9.54 -10.01
C MET A 1 17.17 8.91 -11.29
N LYS A 2 18.08 7.92 -11.27
CA LYS A 2 18.64 7.36 -12.51
C LYS A 2 17.56 6.60 -13.29
N ILE A 3 17.41 6.89 -14.58
CA ILE A 3 16.45 6.18 -15.43
C ILE A 3 16.94 4.76 -15.69
N GLU A 4 16.26 3.77 -15.13
CA GLU A 4 16.59 2.36 -15.35
C GLU A 4 15.77 1.71 -16.47
N LYS A 5 14.56 2.22 -16.74
CA LYS A 5 13.58 1.55 -17.59
C LYS A 5 12.82 2.51 -18.49
N ILE A 6 12.40 2.02 -19.65
CA ILE A 6 11.57 2.74 -20.61
C ILE A 6 10.40 1.88 -21.11
N LYS A 7 9.29 2.55 -21.44
CA LYS A 7 8.10 1.92 -22.01
C LYS A 7 8.14 1.97 -23.54
N LYS A 8 8.28 0.81 -24.19
CA LYS A 8 8.19 0.67 -25.65
C LYS A 8 6.77 0.96 -26.14
N ARG A 9 6.66 1.25 -27.45
CA ARG A 9 5.39 1.46 -28.18
C ARG A 9 4.40 0.30 -28.07
N ASP A 10 4.88 -0.92 -27.83
CA ASP A 10 4.04 -2.11 -27.60
C ASP A 10 3.63 -2.29 -26.12
N GLY A 11 4.01 -1.36 -25.24
CA GLY A 11 3.74 -1.36 -23.82
C GLY A 11 4.69 -2.22 -22.99
N ARG A 12 5.72 -2.86 -23.59
CA ARG A 12 6.75 -3.56 -22.82
C ARG A 12 7.67 -2.56 -22.14
N ILE A 13 7.99 -2.83 -20.88
CA ILE A 13 9.03 -2.12 -20.14
C ILE A 13 10.35 -2.87 -20.37
N VAL A 14 11.38 -2.15 -20.78
CA VAL A 14 12.72 -2.68 -20.98
C VAL A 14 13.73 -1.78 -20.28
N ASP A 15 14.94 -2.30 -20.09
CA ASP A 15 16.03 -1.51 -19.53
C ASP A 15 16.38 -0.34 -20.46
N PHE A 16 16.67 0.80 -19.85
CA PHE A 16 17.11 2.00 -20.55
C PHE A 16 18.53 1.81 -21.07
N ASP A 17 18.75 2.23 -22.32
CA ASP A 17 19.99 2.02 -23.05
C ASP A 17 20.27 3.26 -23.88
N VAL A 18 21.08 4.16 -23.32
CA VAL A 18 21.45 5.46 -23.92
C VAL A 18 22.15 5.28 -25.26
N SER A 19 22.85 4.16 -25.48
CA SER A 19 23.52 3.89 -26.76
C SER A 19 22.55 3.86 -27.94
N ARG A 20 21.27 3.59 -27.70
CA ARG A 20 20.22 3.64 -28.74
C ARG A 20 19.88 5.05 -29.17
N ILE A 21 19.95 6.01 -28.25
CA ILE A 21 19.75 7.44 -28.53
C ILE A 21 20.95 7.93 -29.35
N PHE A 22 22.17 7.67 -28.85
CA PHE A 22 23.43 7.97 -29.53
C PHE A 22 23.41 7.46 -30.98
N ASN A 23 23.15 6.17 -31.17
CA ASN A 23 23.09 5.56 -32.50
C ASN A 23 22.01 6.15 -33.42
N ALA A 24 20.88 6.61 -32.87
CA ALA A 24 19.82 7.23 -33.66
C ALA A 24 20.23 8.62 -34.14
N ILE A 25 20.86 9.43 -33.27
CA ILE A 25 21.36 10.76 -33.61
C ILE A 25 22.53 10.66 -34.60
N SER A 26 23.52 9.79 -34.34
CA SER A 26 24.65 9.60 -35.25
C SER A 26 24.23 9.18 -36.66
N ARG A 27 23.13 8.42 -36.80
CA ARG A 27 22.59 8.06 -38.12
C ARG A 27 21.99 9.26 -38.84
N ALA A 28 21.26 10.13 -38.13
CA ALA A 28 20.72 11.35 -38.71
C ALA A 28 21.84 12.31 -39.15
N ILE A 29 22.92 12.42 -38.37
CA ILE A 29 24.09 13.24 -38.72
C ILE A 29 24.79 12.68 -39.95
N ARG A 30 25.02 11.36 -40.06
CA ARG A 30 25.68 10.75 -41.24
C ARG A 30 24.95 10.98 -42.57
N GLU A 31 23.66 11.29 -42.53
CA GLU A 31 22.87 11.61 -43.72
C GLU A 31 23.01 13.09 -44.14
N VAL A 32 23.48 13.97 -43.25
CA VAL A 32 23.75 15.39 -43.52
C VAL A 32 25.25 15.63 -43.75
N GLU A 33 26.09 14.99 -42.93
CA GLU A 33 27.52 15.20 -42.85
C GLU A 33 28.29 13.88 -43.03
N LYS A 34 29.49 13.93 -43.63
CA LYS A 34 30.31 12.73 -43.86
C LYS A 34 30.96 12.18 -42.59
N THR A 35 31.12 13.01 -41.57
CA THR A 35 31.77 12.70 -40.29
C THR A 35 30.80 13.00 -39.16
N VAL A 36 30.75 12.14 -38.15
CA VAL A 36 29.95 12.36 -36.95
C VAL A 36 30.87 12.89 -35.87
N ASP A 37 30.60 14.10 -35.40
CA ASP A 37 31.18 14.58 -34.14
C ASP A 37 30.55 13.77 -32.99
N THR A 38 31.36 12.92 -32.36
CA THR A 38 30.91 12.05 -31.27
C THR A 38 30.68 12.82 -29.98
N ASP A 39 31.39 13.92 -29.76
CA ASP A 39 31.30 14.71 -28.53
C ASP A 39 30.00 15.50 -28.53
N TYR A 40 29.66 16.09 -29.68
CA TYR A 40 28.35 16.73 -29.89
C TYR A 40 27.17 15.76 -29.70
N VAL A 41 27.26 14.52 -30.22
CA VAL A 41 26.20 13.51 -30.03
C VAL A 41 26.08 13.11 -28.56
N GLN A 42 27.21 13.01 -27.85
CA GLN A 42 27.22 12.67 -26.43
C GLN A 42 26.59 13.79 -25.60
N GLU A 43 26.90 15.05 -25.89
CA GLU A 43 26.30 16.22 -25.23
C GLU A 43 24.76 16.21 -25.33
N ILE A 44 24.22 16.00 -26.54
CA ILE A 44 22.76 15.89 -26.74
C ILE A 44 22.17 14.68 -26.00
N CYS A 45 22.90 13.56 -25.91
CA CYS A 45 22.43 12.40 -25.15
C CYS A 45 22.36 12.70 -23.65
N ASP A 46 23.37 13.37 -23.11
CA ASP A 46 23.45 13.71 -21.69
C ASP A 46 22.34 14.70 -21.31
N ASP A 47 22.07 15.70 -22.16
CA ASP A 47 20.94 16.63 -22.02
C ASP A 47 19.59 15.93 -21.98
N VAL A 48 19.36 14.98 -22.90
CA VAL A 48 18.11 14.19 -22.94
C VAL A 48 17.99 13.32 -21.70
N VAL A 49 19.08 12.71 -21.22
CA VAL A 49 19.07 11.91 -19.99
C VAL A 49 18.76 12.79 -18.79
N TYR A 50 19.38 13.95 -18.68
CA TYR A 50 19.15 14.90 -17.60
C TYR A 50 17.66 15.33 -17.54
N GLU A 51 17.08 15.72 -18.66
CA GLU A 51 15.66 16.13 -18.73
C GLU A 51 14.70 14.97 -18.44
N LEU A 52 15.05 13.74 -18.84
CA LEU A 52 14.29 12.55 -18.49
C LEU A 52 14.32 12.27 -16.98
N GLU A 53 15.50 12.38 -16.35
CA GLU A 53 15.66 12.17 -14.92
C GLU A 53 14.94 13.22 -14.08
N ASP A 54 14.89 14.47 -14.56
CA ASP A 54 14.12 15.56 -13.96
C ASP A 54 12.61 15.34 -14.07
N LEU A 55 12.12 14.94 -15.26
CA LEU A 55 10.71 14.60 -15.46
C LEU A 55 10.27 13.40 -14.61
N ALA A 56 11.14 12.40 -14.45
CA ALA A 56 10.87 11.22 -13.63
C ALA A 56 10.88 11.51 -12.12
N LEU A 57 11.54 12.58 -11.66
CA LEU A 57 11.47 13.05 -10.28
C LEU A 57 10.11 13.70 -9.98
N ASN A 58 9.50 14.33 -10.98
CA ASN A 58 8.24 15.07 -10.84
C ASN A 58 7.00 14.21 -11.12
N TYR A 59 7.13 13.13 -11.89
CA TYR A 59 6.03 12.23 -12.25
C TYR A 59 6.49 10.77 -12.11
N ASP A 60 5.82 9.98 -11.26
CA ASP A 60 6.10 8.56 -10.98
C ASP A 60 5.68 7.65 -12.17
N GLU A 61 6.09 7.99 -13.40
CA GLU A 61 5.80 7.26 -14.62
C GLU A 61 7.07 6.85 -15.36
N THR A 62 7.10 5.60 -15.84
CA THR A 62 8.18 5.11 -16.70
C THR A 62 8.12 5.81 -18.08
N PRO A 63 9.18 6.53 -18.50
CA PRO A 63 9.14 7.33 -19.71
C PRO A 63 8.96 6.48 -20.97
N SER A 64 8.20 7.02 -21.92
CA SER A 64 7.90 6.34 -23.18
C SER A 64 8.97 6.58 -24.24
N VAL A 65 9.10 5.66 -25.20
CA VAL A 65 9.97 5.85 -26.37
C VAL A 65 9.60 7.09 -27.18
N GLU A 66 8.35 7.54 -27.18
CA GLU A 66 7.96 8.77 -27.89
C GLU A 66 8.48 10.01 -27.16
N LEU A 67 8.35 10.06 -25.83
CA LEU A 67 8.88 11.15 -25.02
C LEU A 67 10.39 11.34 -25.27
N ILE A 68 11.15 10.24 -25.28
CA ILE A 68 12.58 10.26 -25.58
C ILE A 68 12.84 10.83 -26.98
N GLN A 69 12.02 10.47 -27.97
CA GLN A 69 12.18 10.99 -29.33
C GLN A 69 11.82 12.48 -29.43
N ASP A 70 10.80 12.93 -28.71
CA ASP A 70 10.40 14.34 -28.66
C ASP A 70 11.48 15.20 -27.99
N LEU A 71 12.12 14.69 -26.94
CA LEU A 71 13.25 15.36 -26.27
C LEU A 71 14.47 15.44 -27.18
N VAL A 72 14.83 14.36 -27.88
CA VAL A 72 15.94 14.37 -28.85
C VAL A 72 15.67 15.37 -29.98
N GLU A 73 14.44 15.41 -30.50
CA GLU A 73 14.03 16.36 -31.54
C GLU A 73 14.16 17.81 -31.08
N ARG A 74 13.70 18.12 -29.86
CA ARG A 74 13.83 19.44 -29.25
C ARG A 74 15.28 19.86 -29.08
N ARG A 75 16.12 19.00 -28.48
CA ARG A 75 17.53 19.30 -28.23
C ARG A 75 18.33 19.50 -29.53
N LEU A 76 18.05 18.72 -30.57
CA LEU A 76 18.65 18.92 -31.89
C LEU A 76 18.20 20.23 -32.56
N ALA A 77 17.00 20.73 -32.27
CA ALA A 77 16.52 22.01 -32.78
C ALA A 77 17.13 23.19 -31.99
N ASP A 78 17.20 23.08 -30.67
CA ASP A 78 17.72 24.10 -29.77
C ASP A 78 19.23 24.33 -29.94
N SER A 79 19.97 23.31 -30.38
CA SER A 79 21.40 23.43 -30.72
C SER A 79 21.68 24.23 -32.01
N GLY A 80 20.65 24.75 -32.68
CA GLY A 80 20.76 25.57 -33.89
C GLY A 80 21.06 24.78 -35.17
N ASN A 81 21.16 23.46 -35.10
CA ASN A 81 21.43 22.58 -36.23
C ASN A 81 20.15 22.11 -36.93
N PHE A 82 19.42 23.07 -37.50
CA PHE A 82 18.09 22.85 -38.10
C PHE A 82 18.05 21.74 -39.16
N GLU A 83 19.11 21.56 -39.95
CA GLU A 83 19.14 20.52 -40.99
C GLU A 83 19.27 19.11 -40.39
N ILE A 84 20.04 18.94 -39.30
CA ILE A 84 20.16 17.66 -38.57
C ILE A 84 18.83 17.33 -37.86
N ALA A 85 18.22 18.31 -37.19
CA ALA A 85 16.91 18.14 -36.56
C ALA A 85 15.84 17.72 -37.59
N LYS A 86 15.78 18.42 -38.73
CA LYS A 86 14.87 18.09 -39.84
C LYS A 86 15.10 16.67 -40.37
N ARG A 87 16.35 16.21 -40.51
CA ARG A 87 16.64 14.83 -40.94
C ARG A 87 16.24 13.80 -39.89
N TYR A 88 16.47 14.07 -38.61
CA TYR A 88 15.99 13.20 -37.54
C TYR A 88 14.46 13.05 -37.57
N ILE A 89 13.73 14.15 -37.78
CA ILE A 89 12.26 14.16 -37.92
C ILE A 89 11.82 13.34 -39.14
N LEU A 90 12.45 13.55 -40.30
CA LEU A 90 12.14 12.81 -41.53
C LEU A 90 12.43 11.31 -41.38
N TYR A 91 13.54 10.94 -40.73
CA TYR A 91 13.86 9.55 -40.40
C TYR A 91 12.80 8.94 -39.47
N ARG A 92 12.39 9.67 -38.42
CA ARG A 92 11.32 9.25 -37.51
C ARG A 92 10.02 9.00 -38.27
N ALA A 93 9.64 9.91 -39.18
CA ALA A 93 8.45 9.82 -40.02
C ALA A 93 8.53 8.66 -41.02
N GLU A 94 9.67 8.44 -41.66
CA GLU A 94 9.89 7.29 -42.56
C GLU A 94 9.80 5.97 -41.81
N ARG A 95 10.44 5.87 -40.63
CA ARG A 95 10.32 4.69 -39.78
C ARG A 95 8.89 4.49 -39.30
N ALA A 96 8.12 5.55 -39.05
CA ALA A 96 6.69 5.46 -38.76
C ALA A 96 5.90 4.91 -39.95
N ARG A 97 6.19 5.38 -41.17
CA ARG A 97 5.60 4.88 -42.41
C ARG A 97 5.94 3.40 -42.67
N LEU A 98 7.20 2.99 -42.47
CA LEU A 98 7.63 1.60 -42.59
C LEU A 98 6.93 0.70 -41.56
N ARG A 99 6.74 1.18 -40.33
CA ARG A 99 5.95 0.47 -39.31
C ARG A 99 4.49 0.35 -39.73
N ALA A 100 3.87 1.42 -40.25
CA ALA A 100 2.51 1.38 -40.77
C ALA A 100 2.36 0.41 -41.96
N LYS A 101 3.36 0.36 -42.87
CA LYS A 101 3.40 -0.61 -43.96
C LYS A 101 3.51 -2.05 -43.45
N LYS A 102 4.46 -2.32 -42.54
CA LYS A 102 4.60 -3.64 -41.90
C LYS A 102 3.30 -4.06 -41.19
N ARG A 103 2.63 -3.11 -40.54
CA ARG A 103 1.36 -3.33 -39.87
C ARG A 103 0.26 -3.70 -40.87
N LEU A 104 0.20 -3.02 -42.01
CA LEU A 104 -0.71 -3.36 -43.10
C LEU A 104 -0.44 -4.77 -43.63
N ASP A 105 0.83 -5.15 -43.76
CA ASP A 105 1.22 -6.51 -44.19
C ASP A 105 0.83 -7.58 -43.15
N GLU A 106 0.97 -7.30 -41.85
CA GLU A 106 0.50 -8.19 -40.77
C GLU A 106 -1.03 -8.34 -40.78
N LEU A 107 -1.77 -7.27 -41.02
CA LEU A 107 -3.23 -7.31 -41.17
C LEU A 107 -3.63 -8.13 -42.39
N LYS A 108 -2.97 -7.94 -43.54
CA LYS A 108 -3.17 -8.77 -44.73
C LYS A 108 -2.91 -10.26 -44.45
N LYS A 109 -1.84 -10.60 -43.71
CA LYS A 109 -1.54 -11.98 -43.29
C LYS A 109 -2.61 -12.56 -42.37
N LEU A 110 -3.18 -11.73 -41.48
CA LEU A 110 -4.26 -12.12 -40.59
C LEU A 110 -5.56 -12.38 -41.37
N GLU A 111 -5.89 -11.53 -42.34
CA GLU A 111 -7.07 -11.66 -43.21
C GLU A 111 -6.98 -12.87 -44.15
N THR A 112 -5.77 -13.16 -44.66
CA THR A 112 -5.49 -14.33 -45.51
C THR A 112 -5.23 -15.63 -44.73
N ASN A 113 -5.37 -15.62 -43.39
CA ASN A 113 -5.18 -16.78 -42.50
C ASN A 113 -3.79 -17.47 -42.57
N VAL A 114 -2.75 -16.77 -43.01
CA VAL A 114 -1.37 -17.33 -43.11
C VAL A 114 -0.50 -17.03 -41.88
N LEU A 115 -0.98 -16.21 -40.95
CA LEU A 115 -0.27 -15.83 -39.73
C LEU A 115 -0.05 -17.02 -38.80
N LYS A 116 1.15 -17.17 -38.24
CA LYS A 116 1.50 -18.25 -37.31
C LYS A 116 1.51 -17.76 -35.85
N VAL A 117 1.11 -18.62 -34.92
CA VAL A 117 1.22 -18.40 -33.47
C VAL A 117 2.14 -19.44 -32.85
N THR A 118 2.90 -19.03 -31.84
CA THR A 118 3.86 -19.89 -31.12
C THR A 118 3.19 -20.43 -29.84
N LYS A 119 3.09 -21.75 -29.71
CA LYS A 119 2.56 -22.41 -28.51
C LYS A 119 3.54 -22.33 -27.35
N SER A 120 3.05 -22.58 -26.14
CA SER A 120 3.91 -22.77 -24.96
C SER A 120 4.93 -23.90 -25.12
N SER A 121 4.69 -24.86 -26.03
CA SER A 121 5.66 -25.92 -26.37
C SER A 121 6.70 -25.49 -27.42
N GLY A 122 6.71 -24.23 -27.87
CA GLY A 122 7.54 -23.75 -28.98
C GLY A 122 7.00 -24.09 -30.38
N LYS A 123 6.03 -24.99 -30.50
CA LYS A 123 5.42 -25.38 -31.78
C LYS A 123 4.67 -24.20 -32.40
N LYS A 124 4.90 -23.95 -33.69
CA LYS A 124 4.16 -22.95 -34.48
C LYS A 124 2.92 -23.59 -35.12
N GLU A 125 1.77 -22.95 -35.00
CA GLU A 125 0.53 -23.33 -35.71
C GLU A 125 -0.09 -22.12 -36.42
N LEU A 126 -0.93 -22.35 -37.42
CA LEU A 126 -1.70 -21.27 -38.03
C LEU A 126 -2.68 -20.64 -37.03
N PHE A 127 -2.78 -19.32 -37.06
CA PHE A 127 -3.75 -18.56 -36.29
C PHE A 127 -5.17 -18.99 -36.67
N LYS A 128 -6.03 -19.19 -35.65
CA LYS A 128 -7.44 -19.54 -35.86
C LYS A 128 -8.33 -18.63 -35.02
N LYS A 129 -9.01 -17.68 -35.66
CA LYS A 129 -10.00 -16.78 -35.03
C LYS A 129 -11.07 -17.54 -34.25
N SER A 130 -11.46 -18.74 -34.71
CA SER A 130 -12.42 -19.61 -34.03
C SER A 130 -11.96 -20.07 -32.64
N LYS A 131 -10.65 -20.31 -32.43
CA LYS A 131 -10.11 -20.65 -31.12
C LYS A 131 -10.21 -19.47 -30.15
N LEU A 132 -9.90 -18.25 -30.61
CA LEU A 132 -10.07 -17.03 -29.82
C LEU A 132 -11.54 -16.81 -29.45
N ARG A 133 -12.46 -16.95 -30.41
CA ARG A 133 -13.89 -16.82 -30.17
C ARG A 133 -14.38 -17.81 -29.10
N LYS A 134 -13.94 -19.08 -29.14
CA LYS A 134 -14.28 -20.07 -28.10
C LYS A 134 -13.74 -19.68 -26.72
N THR A 135 -12.51 -19.16 -26.64
CA THR A 135 -11.96 -18.66 -25.36
C THR A 135 -12.75 -17.46 -24.84
N PHE A 136 -13.07 -16.49 -25.71
CA PHE A 136 -13.91 -15.35 -25.35
C PHE A 136 -15.28 -15.78 -24.86
N GLN A 137 -15.97 -16.66 -25.58
CA GLN A 137 -17.30 -17.15 -25.21
C GLN A 137 -17.33 -17.81 -23.83
N ARG A 138 -16.25 -18.51 -23.44
CA ARG A 138 -16.13 -19.05 -22.08
C ARG A 138 -15.98 -17.96 -21.04
N ALA A 139 -15.16 -16.93 -21.29
CA ALA A 139 -14.98 -15.80 -20.38
C ALA A 139 -16.21 -14.88 -20.32
N ALA A 140 -16.91 -14.68 -21.42
CA ALA A 140 -18.08 -13.81 -21.56
C ALA A 140 -19.40 -14.48 -21.13
N LYS A 141 -19.38 -15.68 -20.54
CA LYS A 141 -20.59 -16.37 -20.09
C LYS A 141 -21.38 -15.52 -19.08
N GLY A 142 -22.62 -15.18 -19.38
CA GLY A 142 -23.45 -14.26 -18.59
C GLY A 142 -23.36 -12.78 -18.99
N PHE A 143 -22.43 -12.43 -19.89
CA PHE A 143 -22.21 -11.07 -20.39
C PHE A 143 -22.27 -10.98 -21.92
N GLN A 144 -22.82 -12.00 -22.60
CA GLN A 144 -22.75 -12.10 -24.06
C GLN A 144 -23.53 -11.00 -24.79
N ARG A 145 -24.53 -10.39 -24.13
CA ARG A 145 -25.33 -9.29 -24.71
C ARG A 145 -24.61 -7.94 -24.57
N GLN A 146 -23.86 -7.76 -23.48
CA GLN A 146 -23.18 -6.51 -23.16
C GLN A 146 -21.76 -6.44 -23.72
N CYS A 147 -21.12 -7.58 -23.98
CA CYS A 147 -19.73 -7.63 -24.39
C CYS A 147 -19.58 -8.52 -25.63
N LEU A 148 -19.50 -7.88 -26.81
CA LEU A 148 -19.48 -8.61 -28.07
C LEU A 148 -18.05 -9.00 -28.46
N PHE A 149 -17.86 -10.24 -28.93
CA PHE A 149 -16.55 -10.71 -29.37
C PHE A 149 -15.92 -9.81 -30.45
N ASN A 150 -16.75 -9.28 -31.36
CA ASN A 150 -16.26 -8.47 -32.47
C ASN A 150 -15.66 -7.14 -31.97
N GLU A 151 -16.27 -6.47 -30.98
CA GLU A 151 -15.75 -5.22 -30.41
C GLU A 151 -14.34 -5.41 -29.84
N MET A 152 -14.16 -6.45 -29.01
CA MET A 152 -12.84 -6.81 -28.48
C MET A 152 -11.86 -7.22 -29.59
N TYR A 153 -12.34 -7.96 -30.60
CA TYR A 153 -11.50 -8.42 -31.70
C TYR A 153 -10.96 -7.25 -32.55
N GLU A 154 -11.74 -6.19 -32.74
CA GLU A 154 -11.33 -5.00 -33.50
C GLU A 154 -10.14 -4.27 -32.85
N ILE A 155 -10.08 -4.26 -31.52
CA ILE A 155 -8.93 -3.75 -30.77
C ILE A 155 -7.79 -4.78 -30.76
N LEU A 156 -8.10 -6.05 -30.49
CA LEU A 156 -7.11 -7.12 -30.38
C LEU A 156 -6.34 -7.31 -31.69
N LYS A 157 -7.01 -7.28 -32.85
CA LYS A 157 -6.36 -7.47 -34.15
C LYS A 157 -5.20 -6.49 -34.34
N LEU A 158 -5.37 -5.27 -33.80
CA LEU A 158 -4.40 -4.24 -33.36
C LEU A 158 -2.98 -4.70 -33.03
N THR A 159 -2.92 -5.81 -32.31
CA THR A 159 -1.74 -6.25 -31.58
C THR A 159 -1.26 -7.63 -32.00
N ILE A 160 -1.99 -8.29 -32.92
CA ILE A 160 -1.61 -9.60 -33.44
C ILE A 160 -0.52 -9.41 -34.48
N VAL A 161 0.61 -10.06 -34.25
CA VAL A 161 1.78 -10.08 -35.13
C VAL A 161 2.17 -11.53 -35.46
N ASP A 162 2.87 -11.74 -36.57
CA ASP A 162 3.31 -13.07 -36.96
C ASP A 162 4.32 -13.65 -35.96
N GLY A 163 4.09 -14.90 -35.55
CA GLY A 163 4.87 -15.59 -34.53
C GLY A 163 4.49 -15.27 -33.08
N ILE A 164 3.46 -14.44 -32.82
CA ILE A 164 3.01 -14.11 -31.46
C ILE A 164 2.79 -15.36 -30.60
N SER A 165 3.25 -15.31 -29.35
CA SER A 165 3.05 -16.43 -28.43
C SER A 165 1.57 -16.53 -28.01
N THR A 166 1.09 -17.73 -27.71
CA THR A 166 -0.28 -17.89 -27.18
C THR A 166 -0.49 -17.23 -25.82
N GLU A 167 0.60 -17.02 -25.06
CA GLU A 167 0.56 -16.30 -23.79
C GLU A 167 0.36 -14.80 -24.00
N ASP A 168 1.15 -14.20 -24.90
CA ASP A 168 1.00 -12.78 -25.26
C ASP A 168 -0.34 -12.51 -25.92
N LEU A 169 -0.85 -13.46 -26.72
CA LEU A 169 -2.17 -13.33 -27.33
C LEU A 169 -3.29 -13.26 -26.27
N LEU A 170 -3.21 -14.06 -25.20
CA LEU A 170 -4.20 -14.01 -24.10
C LEU A 170 -4.05 -12.72 -23.28
N LYS A 171 -2.81 -12.28 -23.04
CA LYS A 171 -2.53 -11.00 -22.37
C LYS A 171 -3.08 -9.81 -23.16
N ASN A 172 -2.88 -9.78 -24.48
CA ASN A 172 -3.39 -8.73 -25.35
C ASN A 172 -4.92 -8.77 -25.43
N MET A 173 -5.52 -9.96 -25.47
CA MET A 173 -6.98 -10.14 -25.42
C MET A 173 -7.57 -9.57 -24.12
N ARG A 174 -6.90 -9.79 -22.99
CA ARG A 174 -7.28 -9.17 -21.71
C ARG A 174 -7.16 -7.66 -21.77
N ARG A 175 -6.06 -7.12 -22.30
CA ARG A 175 -5.86 -5.67 -22.45
C ARG A 175 -6.94 -5.02 -23.31
N ALA A 176 -7.28 -5.66 -24.45
CA ALA A 176 -8.38 -5.19 -25.30
C ALA A 176 -9.72 -5.16 -24.57
N CYS A 177 -9.98 -6.08 -23.62
CA CYS A 177 -11.17 -5.98 -22.77
C CYS A 177 -11.07 -4.77 -21.81
N LEU A 178 -9.89 -4.48 -21.24
CA LEU A 178 -9.72 -3.34 -20.35
C LEU A 178 -9.93 -2.00 -21.08
N ASP A 179 -9.43 -1.91 -22.32
CA ASP A 179 -9.58 -0.72 -23.16
C ASP A 179 -11.06 -0.45 -23.55
N LEU A 180 -11.94 -1.45 -23.40
CA LEU A 180 -13.38 -1.35 -23.63
C LEU A 180 -14.20 -1.01 -22.37
N ILE A 181 -13.57 -0.93 -21.21
CA ILE A 181 -14.27 -0.53 -19.97
C ILE A 181 -14.66 0.93 -20.11
N THR A 182 -15.96 1.20 -19.95
CA THR A 182 -16.52 2.55 -19.89
C THR A 182 -17.45 2.67 -18.69
N VAL A 183 -17.81 3.89 -18.31
CA VAL A 183 -18.81 4.14 -17.26
C VAL A 183 -20.15 3.45 -17.58
N ASN A 184 -20.51 3.40 -18.87
CA ASN A 184 -21.76 2.76 -19.34
C ASN A 184 -21.67 1.24 -19.45
N ASN A 185 -20.47 0.67 -19.56
CA ASN A 185 -20.27 -0.77 -19.68
C ASN A 185 -19.05 -1.22 -18.88
N ILE A 186 -19.26 -1.42 -17.59
CA ILE A 186 -18.23 -1.88 -16.68
C ILE A 186 -17.99 -3.39 -16.78
N HIS A 187 -18.84 -4.15 -17.49
CA HIS A 187 -18.81 -5.63 -17.46
C HIS A 187 -17.55 -6.23 -18.10
N TRP A 188 -16.89 -5.48 -18.98
CA TRP A 188 -15.60 -5.85 -19.57
C TRP A 188 -14.53 -6.19 -18.54
N GLN A 189 -14.58 -5.59 -17.34
CA GLN A 189 -13.68 -5.91 -16.23
C GLN A 189 -13.82 -7.36 -15.74
N ASN A 190 -15.02 -7.94 -15.81
CA ASN A 190 -15.29 -9.32 -15.43
C ASN A 190 -14.67 -10.27 -16.46
N ILE A 191 -14.83 -9.96 -17.75
CA ILE A 191 -14.25 -10.76 -18.82
C ILE A 191 -12.72 -10.72 -18.75
N ALA A 192 -12.14 -9.54 -18.53
CA ALA A 192 -10.71 -9.39 -18.31
C ALA A 192 -10.21 -10.21 -17.10
N GLY A 193 -10.94 -10.18 -15.97
CA GLY A 193 -10.63 -11.00 -14.78
C GLY A 193 -10.69 -12.50 -15.04
N ARG A 194 -11.71 -12.97 -15.77
CA ARG A 194 -11.86 -14.38 -16.14
C ARG A 194 -10.78 -14.85 -17.11
N LEU A 195 -10.40 -14.02 -18.09
CA LEU A 195 -9.26 -14.32 -18.98
C LEU A 195 -7.95 -14.39 -18.20
N TYR A 196 -7.76 -13.52 -17.20
CA TYR A 196 -6.59 -13.58 -16.32
C TYR A 196 -6.57 -14.85 -15.47
N THR A 197 -7.71 -15.22 -14.89
CA THR A 197 -7.85 -16.48 -14.14
C THR A 197 -7.50 -17.69 -15.00
N MET A 198 -7.97 -17.73 -16.25
CA MET A 198 -7.60 -18.79 -17.20
C MET A 198 -6.09 -18.83 -17.48
N GLU A 199 -5.42 -17.67 -17.53
CA GLU A 199 -3.96 -17.59 -17.65
C GLU A 199 -3.27 -18.20 -16.41
N LEU A 200 -3.71 -17.83 -15.20
CA LEU A 200 -3.17 -18.38 -13.95
C LEU A 200 -3.34 -19.90 -13.89
N TYR A 201 -4.50 -20.41 -14.28
CA TYR A 201 -4.75 -21.85 -14.37
C TYR A 201 -3.81 -22.55 -15.34
N ALA A 202 -3.58 -21.97 -16.52
CA ALA A 202 -2.66 -22.53 -17.50
C ALA A 202 -1.22 -22.56 -16.96
N LYS A 203 -0.79 -21.49 -16.27
CA LYS A 203 0.53 -21.43 -15.64
C LYS A 203 0.68 -22.46 -14.51
N ALA A 204 -0.28 -22.52 -13.59
CA ALA A 204 -0.29 -23.48 -12.50
C ALA A 204 -0.28 -24.94 -13.02
N CYS A 205 -1.07 -25.26 -14.06
CA CYS A 205 -1.06 -26.60 -14.66
C CYS A 205 0.33 -26.98 -15.20
N ARG A 206 0.99 -26.05 -15.92
CA ARG A 206 2.34 -26.29 -16.45
C ARG A 206 3.35 -26.47 -15.33
N ASN A 207 3.35 -25.56 -14.35
CA ASN A 207 4.35 -25.54 -13.29
C ASN A 207 4.19 -26.73 -12.32
N ARG A 208 2.95 -27.15 -12.04
CA ARG A 208 2.64 -28.32 -11.19
C ARG A 208 2.60 -29.64 -11.95
N LYS A 209 2.73 -29.62 -13.29
CA LYS A 209 2.59 -30.78 -14.18
C LYS A 209 1.26 -31.53 -13.96
N ILE A 210 0.15 -30.80 -13.83
CA ILE A 210 -1.20 -31.35 -13.66
C ILE A 210 -2.10 -31.03 -14.84
N LYS A 211 -3.14 -31.83 -15.03
CA LYS A 211 -4.20 -31.56 -15.99
C LYS A 211 -5.14 -30.47 -15.45
N HIS A 212 -5.78 -29.73 -16.34
CA HIS A 212 -6.75 -28.70 -15.96
C HIS A 212 -7.96 -29.24 -15.17
N SER A 213 -8.31 -30.52 -15.36
CA SER A 213 -9.34 -31.22 -14.59
C SER A 213 -8.93 -31.52 -13.14
N GLU A 214 -7.64 -31.51 -12.84
CA GLU A 214 -7.09 -31.78 -11.51
C GLU A 214 -6.87 -30.49 -10.69
N ILE A 215 -7.08 -29.31 -11.28
CA ILE A 215 -7.06 -28.03 -10.53
C ILE A 215 -8.05 -28.15 -9.37
N TYR A 216 -7.57 -27.84 -8.16
CA TYR A 216 -8.31 -27.93 -6.90
C TYR A 216 -8.76 -29.33 -6.48
N SER A 217 -8.23 -30.41 -7.10
CA SER A 217 -8.51 -31.74 -6.56
C SER A 217 -7.85 -31.91 -5.18
N PRO A 218 -8.46 -32.67 -4.25
CA PRO A 218 -7.93 -32.82 -2.89
C PRO A 218 -6.48 -33.27 -2.83
N ASP A 219 -6.09 -34.24 -3.67
CA ASP A 219 -4.72 -34.76 -3.66
C ASP A 219 -3.71 -33.75 -4.22
N LYS A 220 -4.10 -32.93 -5.22
CA LYS A 220 -3.21 -31.89 -5.73
C LYS A 220 -3.07 -30.71 -4.78
N PHE A 221 -4.08 -30.44 -3.94
CA PHE A 221 -3.96 -29.45 -2.87
C PHE A 221 -3.01 -29.94 -1.77
N VAL A 222 -3.14 -31.19 -1.33
CA VAL A 222 -2.20 -31.78 -0.34
C VAL A 222 -0.77 -31.79 -0.88
N ALA A 223 -0.58 -32.16 -2.15
CA ALA A 223 0.74 -32.11 -2.78
C ALA A 223 1.32 -30.69 -2.84
N LEU A 224 0.48 -29.67 -3.05
CA LEU A 224 0.89 -28.26 -2.99
C LEU A 224 1.32 -27.89 -1.56
N MET A 225 0.51 -28.23 -0.55
CA MET A 225 0.84 -28.00 0.86
C MET A 225 2.17 -28.66 1.24
N ASP A 226 2.38 -29.93 0.86
CA ASP A 226 3.63 -30.66 1.12
C ASP A 226 4.85 -29.94 0.50
N ASP A 227 4.77 -29.54 -0.77
CA ASP A 227 5.84 -28.82 -1.46
C ASP A 227 6.13 -27.45 -0.82
N TYR A 228 5.07 -26.71 -0.48
CA TYR A 228 5.20 -25.36 0.09
C TYR A 228 5.70 -25.36 1.53
N ILE A 229 5.30 -26.34 2.34
CA ILE A 229 5.82 -26.54 3.70
C ILE A 229 7.30 -26.90 3.61
N LYS A 230 7.67 -27.86 2.73
CA LYS A 230 9.05 -28.28 2.53
C LYS A 230 9.97 -27.12 2.09
N LYS A 231 9.47 -26.22 1.24
CA LYS A 231 10.20 -25.03 0.77
C LYS A 231 10.15 -23.84 1.73
N GLY A 232 9.48 -23.97 2.89
CA GLY A 232 9.34 -22.90 3.87
C GLY A 232 8.40 -21.76 3.45
N HIS A 233 7.61 -21.93 2.40
CA HIS A 233 6.63 -20.94 1.95
C HIS A 233 5.35 -20.98 2.78
N TYR A 234 4.96 -22.16 3.25
CA TYR A 234 3.86 -22.35 4.19
C TYR A 234 4.36 -22.66 5.60
N TYR A 235 3.47 -22.45 6.57
CA TYR A 235 3.70 -22.69 7.99
C TYR A 235 4.14 -24.13 8.26
N LYS A 236 5.33 -24.28 8.83
CA LYS A 236 6.01 -25.57 9.02
C LYS A 236 5.20 -26.55 9.87
N ASP A 237 4.40 -26.05 10.81
CA ASP A 237 3.70 -26.87 11.80
C ASP A 237 2.23 -27.15 11.45
N PHE A 238 1.79 -26.87 10.20
CA PHE A 238 0.43 -27.18 9.75
C PHE A 238 -0.02 -28.61 10.09
N TYR A 239 0.88 -29.59 9.95
CA TYR A 239 0.60 -31.00 10.20
C TYR A 239 0.54 -31.40 11.68
N GLN A 240 0.90 -30.50 12.60
CA GLN A 240 0.62 -30.69 14.03
C GLN A 240 -0.86 -30.46 14.34
N TYR A 241 -1.52 -29.57 13.58
CA TYR A 241 -2.92 -29.17 13.81
C TYR A 241 -3.93 -29.89 12.92
N TYR A 242 -3.52 -30.33 11.74
CA TYR A 242 -4.36 -31.02 10.76
C TYR A 242 -3.67 -32.24 10.18
N THR A 243 -4.36 -33.37 10.17
CA THR A 243 -3.93 -34.56 9.44
C THR A 243 -4.08 -34.35 7.93
N LYS A 244 -3.31 -35.09 7.13
CA LYS A 244 -3.49 -35.10 5.66
C LYS A 244 -4.91 -35.51 5.25
N ALA A 245 -5.59 -36.35 6.03
CA ALA A 245 -6.98 -36.74 5.79
C ALA A 245 -7.94 -35.54 5.99
N GLU A 246 -7.75 -34.74 7.03
CA GLU A 246 -8.52 -33.51 7.26
C GLU A 246 -8.28 -32.46 6.18
N ILE A 247 -7.02 -32.27 5.74
CA ILE A 247 -6.72 -31.36 4.63
C ILE A 247 -7.38 -31.84 3.33
N ARG A 248 -7.36 -33.15 3.03
CA ARG A 248 -8.12 -33.70 1.89
C ARG A 248 -9.61 -33.45 2.02
N LYS A 249 -10.17 -33.57 3.23
CA LYS A 249 -11.59 -33.29 3.50
C LYS A 249 -11.90 -31.81 3.27
N ALA A 250 -11.06 -30.90 3.78
CA ALA A 250 -11.18 -29.47 3.56
C ALA A 250 -11.14 -29.09 2.07
N ALA A 251 -10.23 -29.68 1.31
CA ALA A 251 -10.06 -29.38 -0.11
C ALA A 251 -11.31 -29.69 -0.96
N ARG A 252 -12.18 -30.60 -0.50
CA ARG A 252 -13.45 -30.90 -1.19
C ARG A 252 -14.45 -29.73 -1.14
N ALA A 253 -14.26 -28.79 -0.21
CA ALA A 253 -15.09 -27.58 -0.13
C ALA A 253 -14.71 -26.54 -1.19
N ILE A 254 -13.55 -26.67 -1.87
CA ILE A 254 -13.09 -25.68 -2.84
C ILE A 254 -14.10 -25.55 -3.98
N ASN A 255 -14.61 -24.33 -4.16
CA ASN A 255 -15.53 -23.99 -5.24
C ASN A 255 -14.81 -23.25 -6.38
N LYS A 256 -14.45 -24.00 -7.42
CA LYS A 256 -13.79 -23.48 -8.63
C LYS A 256 -14.57 -22.36 -9.33
N LYS A 257 -15.91 -22.31 -9.19
CA LYS A 257 -16.73 -21.31 -9.88
C LYS A 257 -16.45 -19.89 -9.37
N ARG A 258 -16.06 -19.75 -8.10
CA ARG A 258 -15.78 -18.45 -7.44
C ARG A 258 -14.67 -17.67 -8.10
N ASP A 259 -13.68 -18.35 -8.71
CA ASP A 259 -12.60 -17.66 -9.42
C ASP A 259 -13.09 -16.85 -10.61
N PHE A 260 -14.25 -17.20 -11.19
CA PHE A 260 -14.84 -16.50 -12.31
C PHE A 260 -15.79 -15.36 -11.89
N ASP A 261 -15.94 -15.13 -10.58
CA ASP A 261 -16.71 -14.00 -10.03
C ASP A 261 -15.81 -12.79 -9.73
N TYR A 262 -14.48 -12.95 -9.82
CA TYR A 262 -13.53 -11.86 -9.58
C TYR A 262 -13.34 -10.97 -10.82
N VAL A 263 -13.36 -9.66 -10.58
CA VAL A 263 -13.01 -8.65 -11.59
C VAL A 263 -11.50 -8.59 -11.81
N TYR A 264 -11.07 -7.94 -12.89
CA TYR A 264 -9.65 -7.84 -13.25
C TYR A 264 -8.75 -7.33 -12.12
N SER A 265 -9.14 -6.25 -11.43
CA SER A 265 -8.34 -5.65 -10.35
C SER A 265 -8.12 -6.63 -9.19
N THR A 266 -9.13 -7.44 -8.86
CA THR A 266 -9.03 -8.49 -7.83
C THR A 266 -8.03 -9.58 -8.23
N VAL A 267 -8.13 -10.11 -9.45
CA VAL A 267 -7.21 -11.15 -9.94
C VAL A 267 -5.78 -10.61 -10.07
N LEU A 268 -5.63 -9.36 -10.50
CA LEU A 268 -4.35 -8.66 -10.51
C LEU A 268 -3.76 -8.54 -9.10
N ALA A 269 -4.56 -8.16 -8.11
CA ALA A 269 -4.10 -8.08 -6.73
C ALA A 269 -3.67 -9.45 -6.18
N PHE A 270 -4.39 -10.53 -6.52
CA PHE A 270 -3.98 -11.91 -6.20
C PHE A 270 -2.61 -12.24 -6.80
N ASP A 271 -2.44 -12.09 -8.12
CA ASP A 271 -1.19 -12.45 -8.81
C ASP A 271 0.01 -11.58 -8.34
N LYS A 272 -0.22 -10.29 -8.10
CA LYS A 272 0.86 -9.37 -7.76
C LYS A 272 1.27 -9.41 -6.31
N ARG A 273 0.33 -9.64 -5.39
CA ARG A 273 0.53 -9.45 -3.94
C ARG A 273 0.19 -10.68 -3.11
N TYR A 274 -1.03 -11.23 -3.24
CA TYR A 274 -1.57 -12.16 -2.23
C TYR A 274 -1.20 -13.63 -2.43
N LEU A 275 -1.06 -14.08 -3.67
CA LEU A 275 -0.65 -15.45 -3.95
C LEU A 275 0.84 -15.62 -3.67
N LYS A 276 1.19 -16.65 -2.91
CA LYS A 276 2.56 -17.10 -2.65
C LYS A 276 3.07 -17.81 -3.89
N ASN A 277 3.53 -17.03 -4.85
CA ASN A 277 4.17 -17.48 -6.08
C ASN A 277 5.59 -16.90 -6.19
N PRO A 278 6.56 -17.43 -5.40
CA PRO A 278 7.96 -16.97 -5.41
C PRO A 278 8.55 -16.96 -6.82
N ASN A 279 9.41 -15.99 -7.11
CA ASN A 279 10.02 -15.79 -8.44
C ASN A 279 8.98 -15.67 -9.58
N LYS A 280 7.74 -15.28 -9.25
CA LYS A 280 6.60 -15.20 -10.18
C LYS A 280 6.26 -16.53 -10.86
N VAL A 281 6.64 -17.65 -10.25
CA VAL A 281 6.27 -18.99 -10.69
C VAL A 281 4.90 -19.34 -10.12
N VAL A 282 3.85 -19.20 -10.93
CA VAL A 282 2.45 -19.42 -10.50
C VAL A 282 2.22 -20.90 -10.17
N MET A 283 1.92 -21.18 -8.90
CA MET A 283 1.71 -22.51 -8.33
C MET A 283 0.46 -22.51 -7.42
N GLU A 284 0.39 -21.57 -6.46
CA GLU A 284 -0.80 -21.31 -5.65
C GLU A 284 -1.85 -20.55 -6.46
N LEU A 285 -3.11 -20.97 -6.32
CA LEU A 285 -4.28 -20.35 -6.94
C LEU A 285 -5.25 -19.79 -5.88
N PRO A 286 -6.18 -18.88 -6.24
CA PRO A 286 -6.97 -18.11 -5.27
C PRO A 286 -7.76 -18.94 -4.25
N GLN A 287 -8.38 -20.05 -4.66
CA GLN A 287 -9.15 -20.86 -3.70
C GLN A 287 -8.27 -21.68 -2.75
N GLU A 288 -7.06 -22.08 -3.20
CA GLU A 288 -6.08 -22.76 -2.35
C GLU A 288 -5.54 -21.79 -1.30
N MET A 289 -5.29 -20.53 -1.68
CA MET A 289 -4.96 -19.46 -0.75
C MET A 289 -6.04 -19.30 0.31
N TYR A 290 -7.29 -19.04 -0.08
CA TYR A 290 -8.37 -18.81 0.89
C TYR A 290 -8.56 -20.01 1.84
N LEU A 291 -8.43 -21.24 1.34
CA LEU A 291 -8.57 -22.42 2.17
C LEU A 291 -7.41 -22.56 3.16
N ALA A 292 -6.17 -22.36 2.69
CA ALA A 292 -4.98 -22.41 3.55
C ALA A 292 -4.99 -21.29 4.61
N VAL A 293 -5.49 -20.09 4.26
CA VAL A 293 -5.74 -19.00 5.21
C VAL A 293 -6.80 -19.41 6.25
N GLY A 294 -7.93 -19.97 5.83
CA GLY A 294 -8.96 -20.44 6.75
C GLY A 294 -8.48 -21.54 7.69
N LEU A 295 -7.67 -22.49 7.19
CA LEU A 295 -7.03 -23.52 8.01
C LEU A 295 -6.09 -22.91 9.06
N PHE A 296 -5.28 -21.93 8.66
CA PHE A 296 -4.35 -21.25 9.56
C PHE A 296 -5.10 -20.48 10.66
N LEU A 297 -6.09 -19.65 10.28
CA LEU A 297 -6.85 -18.82 11.23
C LEU A 297 -7.73 -19.62 12.20
N ALA A 298 -7.94 -20.91 11.94
CA ALA A 298 -8.67 -21.80 12.84
C ALA A 298 -7.76 -22.57 13.81
N ILE A 299 -6.44 -22.44 13.74
CA ILE A 299 -5.50 -23.18 14.62
C ILE A 299 -5.86 -23.07 16.12
N PRO A 300 -6.20 -21.89 16.68
CA PRO A 300 -6.56 -21.74 18.09
C PRO A 300 -7.85 -22.46 18.50
N GLU A 301 -8.68 -22.87 17.53
CA GLU A 301 -9.89 -23.61 17.83
C GLU A 301 -9.59 -24.99 18.42
N LYS A 302 -10.52 -25.47 19.25
CA LYS A 302 -10.55 -26.84 19.75
C LYS A 302 -10.54 -27.83 18.59
N LYS A 303 -9.80 -28.92 18.73
CA LYS A 303 -9.57 -29.91 17.66
C LYS A 303 -10.88 -30.40 17.03
N GLU A 304 -11.91 -30.65 17.84
CA GLU A 304 -13.23 -31.12 17.37
C GLU A 304 -13.93 -30.14 16.42
N ASN A 305 -13.74 -28.83 16.62
CA ASN A 305 -14.44 -27.76 15.87
C ASN A 305 -13.55 -27.06 14.82
N ARG A 306 -12.23 -27.23 14.93
CA ARG A 306 -11.22 -26.54 14.12
C ARG A 306 -11.47 -26.60 12.63
N LEU A 307 -11.65 -27.80 12.09
CA LEU A 307 -11.88 -27.99 10.65
C LEU A 307 -13.20 -27.34 10.20
N GLN A 308 -14.25 -27.42 11.01
CA GLN A 308 -15.54 -26.82 10.69
C GLN A 308 -15.43 -25.29 10.65
N PHE A 309 -14.72 -24.70 11.61
CA PHE A 309 -14.49 -23.26 11.62
C PHE A 309 -13.63 -22.80 10.44
N ALA A 310 -12.56 -23.53 10.11
CA ALA A 310 -11.73 -23.26 8.93
C ALA A 310 -12.57 -23.20 7.63
N LEU A 311 -13.54 -24.10 7.49
CA LEU A 311 -14.46 -24.13 6.35
C LEU A 311 -15.43 -22.95 6.33
N LYS A 312 -15.90 -22.48 7.51
CA LYS A 312 -16.71 -21.26 7.61
C LYS A 312 -15.91 -20.03 7.18
N VAL A 313 -14.65 -19.92 7.60
CA VAL A 313 -13.75 -18.82 7.18
C VAL A 313 -13.51 -18.87 5.67
N TYR A 314 -13.17 -20.05 5.12
CA TYR A 314 -13.02 -20.23 3.67
C TYR A 314 -14.28 -19.79 2.93
N GLU A 315 -15.46 -20.23 3.36
CA GLU A 315 -16.73 -19.89 2.74
C GLU A 315 -16.98 -18.39 2.77
N ALA A 316 -16.84 -17.75 3.93
CA ALA A 316 -17.08 -16.32 4.09
C ALA A 316 -16.12 -15.46 3.26
N CYS A 317 -14.83 -15.80 3.23
CA CYS A 317 -13.83 -15.04 2.49
C CYS A 317 -13.91 -15.26 0.97
N SER A 318 -13.96 -16.52 0.53
CA SER A 318 -13.98 -16.83 -0.92
C SER A 318 -15.29 -16.45 -1.61
N SER A 319 -16.41 -16.36 -0.87
CA SER A 319 -17.67 -15.79 -1.36
C SER A 319 -17.73 -14.26 -1.28
N GLN A 320 -16.63 -13.61 -0.87
CA GLN A 320 -16.47 -12.15 -0.74
C GLN A 320 -17.43 -11.52 0.29
N LYS A 321 -17.90 -12.28 1.29
CA LYS A 321 -18.72 -11.77 2.40
C LYS A 321 -17.85 -11.11 3.49
N ILE A 322 -16.67 -11.66 3.72
CA ILE A 322 -15.63 -11.08 4.59
C ILE A 322 -14.39 -10.77 3.75
N SER A 323 -13.90 -9.53 3.86
CA SER A 323 -12.58 -9.15 3.37
C SER A 323 -11.60 -9.12 4.55
N LEU A 324 -10.54 -9.91 4.44
CA LEU A 324 -9.41 -9.84 5.38
C LEU A 324 -8.49 -8.67 4.99
N PRO A 325 -7.84 -8.04 5.97
CA PRO A 325 -6.89 -6.97 5.70
C PRO A 325 -5.63 -7.57 5.06
N THR A 326 -4.89 -6.70 4.38
CA THR A 326 -3.66 -7.05 3.66
C THR A 326 -2.69 -7.94 4.46
N PRO A 327 -2.26 -7.60 5.69
CA PRO A 327 -1.34 -8.44 6.47
C PRO A 327 -1.91 -9.84 6.75
N THR A 328 -3.15 -9.94 7.21
CA THR A 328 -3.77 -11.24 7.49
C THR A 328 -3.83 -12.10 6.23
N LEU A 329 -4.28 -11.56 5.09
CA LEU A 329 -4.38 -12.33 3.84
C LEU A 329 -3.01 -12.73 3.27
N LEU A 330 -2.01 -11.86 3.41
CA LEU A 330 -0.64 -12.12 2.96
C LEU A 330 0.07 -13.15 3.83
N ASN A 331 -0.05 -13.06 5.15
CA ASN A 331 0.85 -13.72 6.08
C ASN A 331 0.22 -14.93 6.77
N SER A 332 -1.12 -15.00 6.82
CA SER A 332 -1.78 -16.25 7.21
C SER A 332 -1.33 -17.38 6.31
N ARG A 333 -1.01 -18.54 6.90
CA ARG A 333 -0.40 -19.73 6.29
C ARG A 333 1.12 -19.69 6.11
N THR A 334 1.83 -18.65 6.53
CA THR A 334 3.29 -18.56 6.39
C THR A 334 4.02 -18.75 7.72
N ASN A 335 5.34 -18.89 7.70
CA ASN A 335 6.17 -19.01 8.91
C ASN A 335 6.35 -17.68 9.67
N TYR A 336 6.16 -16.54 9.00
CA TYR A 336 6.23 -15.20 9.60
C TYR A 336 4.84 -14.58 9.55
N HIS A 337 4.01 -14.94 10.52
CA HIS A 337 2.58 -14.61 10.56
C HIS A 337 2.31 -13.32 11.35
N GLN A 338 2.91 -12.20 10.94
CA GLN A 338 2.44 -10.88 11.37
C GLN A 338 1.13 -10.57 10.66
N LEU A 339 0.02 -10.80 11.36
CA LEU A 339 -1.35 -10.71 10.85
C LEU A 339 -1.93 -9.30 10.96
N SER A 340 -1.29 -8.43 11.75
CA SER A 340 -1.75 -7.08 12.07
C SER A 340 -0.76 -6.03 11.63
N SER A 341 -1.26 -4.93 11.07
CA SER A 341 -0.43 -3.90 10.43
C SER A 341 -0.64 -2.49 10.97
N CYS A 342 -1.54 -2.25 11.92
CA CYS A 342 -1.75 -0.90 12.43
C CYS A 342 -1.56 -0.88 13.94
N PHE A 343 -0.77 0.07 14.41
CA PHE A 343 -0.35 0.16 15.81
C PHE A 343 -0.57 1.57 16.37
N LYS A 344 -0.65 1.70 17.70
CA LYS A 344 -0.69 3.01 18.36
C LYS A 344 0.18 3.04 19.60
N PHE A 345 0.96 4.11 19.70
CA PHE A 345 1.89 4.37 20.79
C PHE A 345 1.54 5.65 21.54
N ASN A 346 1.78 5.62 22.85
CA ASN A 346 1.81 6.79 23.70
C ASN A 346 3.25 6.99 24.20
N VAL A 347 3.82 8.17 24.00
CA VAL A 347 5.22 8.47 24.32
C VAL A 347 5.31 9.24 25.62
N ASP A 348 6.13 8.79 26.57
CA ASP A 348 6.40 9.55 27.80
C ASP A 348 7.43 10.66 27.57
N ASP A 349 7.42 11.67 28.44
CA ASP A 349 8.38 12.79 28.42
C ASP A 349 9.73 12.41 29.06
N ASP A 350 10.32 11.33 28.56
CA ASP A 350 11.63 10.80 28.96
C ASP A 350 12.41 10.32 27.74
N LEU A 351 13.72 10.59 27.71
CA LEU A 351 14.58 10.26 26.57
C LEU A 351 14.60 8.76 26.26
N ARG A 352 14.63 7.90 27.28
CA ARG A 352 14.65 6.45 27.08
C ARG A 352 13.31 5.95 26.58
N SER A 353 12.19 6.49 27.07
CA SER A 353 10.85 6.18 26.55
C SER A 353 10.66 6.61 25.09
N ILE A 354 11.13 7.82 24.73
CA ILE A 354 11.09 8.35 23.37
C ILE A 354 11.85 7.43 22.40
N TYR A 355 13.11 7.10 22.70
CA TYR A 355 13.91 6.26 21.81
C TYR A 355 13.43 4.81 21.77
N HIS A 356 12.93 4.26 22.89
CA HIS A 356 12.32 2.93 22.89
C HIS A 356 11.07 2.89 21.99
N THR A 357 10.26 3.95 22.01
CA THR A 357 9.11 4.04 21.10
C THR A 357 9.55 4.13 19.63
N ILE A 358 10.58 4.92 19.33
CA ILE A 358 11.14 5.03 17.97
C ILE A 358 11.69 3.68 17.49
N GLU A 359 12.37 2.92 18.35
CA GLU A 359 12.80 1.55 18.06
C GLU A 359 11.60 0.65 17.73
N ASN A 360 10.54 0.68 18.54
CA ASN A 360 9.33 -0.10 18.29
C ASN A 360 8.65 0.30 16.96
N LEU A 361 8.59 1.59 16.64
CA LEU A 361 8.10 2.10 15.36
C LEU A 361 8.93 1.56 14.18
N ALA A 362 10.25 1.49 14.33
CA ALA A 362 11.14 0.91 13.32
C ALA A 362 10.85 -0.60 13.14
N GLN A 363 10.72 -1.37 14.23
CA GLN A 363 10.42 -2.81 14.15
C GLN A 363 9.07 -3.08 13.46
N ILE A 364 8.05 -2.27 13.72
CA ILE A 364 6.74 -2.39 13.08
C ILE A 364 6.82 -2.03 11.59
N SER A 365 7.50 -0.93 11.27
CA SER A 365 7.65 -0.44 9.90
C SER A 365 8.42 -1.44 9.02
N LYS A 366 9.35 -2.20 9.60
CA LYS A 366 10.12 -3.27 8.92
C LYS A 366 9.21 -4.30 8.22
N PHE A 367 8.04 -4.58 8.80
CA PHE A 367 7.06 -5.51 8.24
C PHE A 367 5.88 -4.82 7.55
N GLY A 368 6.00 -3.51 7.34
CA GLY A 368 5.00 -2.70 6.65
C GLY A 368 3.80 -2.30 7.48
N GLY A 369 3.95 -2.28 8.81
CA GLY A 369 2.93 -1.71 9.67
C GLY A 369 2.93 -0.19 9.61
N GLY A 370 1.73 0.40 9.67
CA GLY A 370 1.53 1.83 9.96
C GLY A 370 1.35 2.04 11.47
N ALA A 371 1.67 3.24 11.95
CA ALA A 371 1.57 3.56 13.37
C ALA A 371 0.99 4.95 13.60
N GLY A 372 0.27 5.12 14.71
CA GLY A 372 -0.01 6.43 15.27
C GLY A 372 0.76 6.64 16.57
N THR A 373 1.31 7.82 16.77
CA THR A 373 2.15 8.15 17.92
C THR A 373 1.61 9.41 18.59
N TYR A 374 1.22 9.31 19.86
CA TYR A 374 0.85 10.47 20.65
C TYR A 374 2.07 11.08 21.32
N LEU A 375 2.26 12.39 21.11
CA LEU A 375 3.39 13.18 21.60
C LEU A 375 2.95 14.27 22.58
N GLY A 376 1.68 14.28 23.02
CA GLY A 376 1.14 15.36 23.86
C GLY A 376 1.79 15.49 25.24
N HIS A 377 2.47 14.43 25.72
CA HIS A 377 3.23 14.48 26.98
C HIS A 377 4.58 15.19 26.86
N ILE A 378 5.16 15.22 25.65
CA ILE A 378 6.50 15.76 25.44
C ILE A 378 6.52 17.25 25.78
N ARG A 379 7.49 17.66 26.59
CA ARG A 379 7.62 19.07 26.98
C ARG A 379 7.87 20.00 25.78
N SER A 380 7.29 21.19 25.84
CA SER A 380 7.36 22.22 24.81
C SER A 380 8.73 22.90 24.72
N ARG A 381 8.92 23.72 23.68
CA ARG A 381 10.14 24.50 23.49
C ARG A 381 10.36 25.49 24.65
N GLY A 382 11.57 25.52 25.16
CA GLY A 382 11.98 26.38 26.29
C GLY A 382 11.63 25.82 27.67
N ALA A 383 11.02 24.62 27.75
CA ALA A 383 10.86 23.92 29.01
C ALA A 383 12.22 23.54 29.65
N ALA A 384 12.21 23.32 30.97
CA ALA A 384 13.42 22.97 31.70
C ALA A 384 13.89 21.55 31.35
N ILE A 385 15.20 21.32 31.36
CA ILE A 385 15.80 19.97 31.32
C ILE A 385 16.79 19.88 32.46
N ARG A 386 16.60 18.91 33.38
CA ARG A 386 17.45 18.74 34.57
C ARG A 386 17.61 20.04 35.38
N GLY A 387 16.52 20.79 35.53
CA GLY A 387 16.49 22.08 36.23
C GLY A 387 17.02 23.28 35.44
N VAL A 388 17.52 23.09 34.21
CA VAL A 388 17.97 24.20 33.35
C VAL A 388 16.82 24.68 32.48
N SER A 389 16.24 25.82 32.82
CA SER A 389 15.18 26.49 32.06
C SER A 389 15.63 26.89 30.65
N GLY A 390 14.73 26.87 29.67
CA GLY A 390 15.04 27.28 28.29
C GLY A 390 15.73 26.22 27.44
N ALA A 391 15.95 25.01 27.96
CA ALA A 391 16.80 24.00 27.32
C ALA A 391 16.06 23.11 26.28
N SER A 392 14.75 22.88 26.45
CA SER A 392 14.01 21.98 25.55
C SER A 392 13.85 22.55 24.14
N GLY A 393 14.07 21.71 23.14
CA GLY A 393 13.79 21.99 21.72
C GLY A 393 12.33 21.77 21.31
N GLY A 394 11.48 21.26 22.21
CA GLY A 394 10.06 20.98 21.95
C GLY A 394 9.80 19.68 21.19
N VAL A 395 8.61 19.54 20.63
CA VAL A 395 8.16 18.31 19.94
C VAL A 395 8.77 18.12 18.54
N VAL A 396 9.10 19.21 17.85
CA VAL A 396 9.51 19.19 16.43
C VAL A 396 10.78 18.35 16.19
N PRO A 397 11.87 18.48 16.98
CA PRO A 397 13.05 17.63 16.81
C PRO A 397 12.73 16.13 16.89
N TRP A 398 11.86 15.72 17.81
CA TRP A 398 11.45 14.31 17.96
C TRP A 398 10.60 13.83 16.78
N ILE A 399 9.69 14.67 16.29
CA ILE A 399 8.91 14.38 15.07
C ILE A 399 9.83 14.18 13.87
N ARG A 400 10.93 14.94 13.75
CA ARG A 400 11.92 14.75 12.68
C ARG A 400 12.67 13.42 12.79
N VAL A 401 12.96 12.94 13.99
CA VAL A 401 13.53 11.59 14.17
C VAL A 401 12.53 10.52 13.70
N ILE A 402 11.25 10.67 14.05
CA ILE A 402 10.17 9.77 13.59
C ILE A 402 10.06 9.82 12.06
N ASN A 403 10.10 11.02 11.46
CA ASN A 403 10.10 11.22 10.00
C ASN A 403 11.22 10.44 9.31
N ASN A 404 12.45 10.60 9.79
CA ASN A 404 13.60 9.92 9.20
C ASN A 404 13.56 8.40 9.43
N THR A 405 12.96 7.95 10.53
CA THR A 405 12.72 6.53 10.80
C THR A 405 11.73 5.94 9.81
N ALA A 406 10.61 6.63 9.54
CA ALA A 406 9.61 6.23 8.55
C ALA A 406 10.23 6.06 7.14
N ASN A 407 11.17 6.96 6.78
CA ASN A 407 11.89 6.90 5.51
C ASN A 407 12.92 5.77 5.44
N SER A 408 13.64 5.56 6.54
CA SER A 408 14.75 4.61 6.61
C SER A 408 14.26 3.16 6.66
N VAL A 409 13.07 2.91 7.23
CA VAL A 409 12.51 1.57 7.38
C VAL A 409 11.30 1.38 6.47
N ASN A 410 11.56 1.34 5.16
CA ASN A 410 10.55 1.44 4.10
C ASN A 410 10.29 0.10 3.35
N GLN A 411 9.83 -0.95 4.04
CA GLN A 411 9.35 -2.20 3.41
C GLN A 411 10.22 -2.74 2.25
N LEU A 412 11.55 -2.82 2.44
CA LEU A 412 12.51 -3.23 1.39
C LEU A 412 12.45 -2.33 0.13
N GLY A 413 12.23 -1.03 0.30
CA GLY A 413 12.13 -0.04 -0.77
C GLY A 413 10.80 -0.05 -1.55
N SER A 414 9.80 -0.82 -1.10
CA SER A 414 8.52 -0.94 -1.84
C SER A 414 7.48 0.12 -1.45
N ARG A 415 7.54 0.65 -0.22
CA ARG A 415 6.66 1.73 0.28
C ARG A 415 7.27 2.37 1.53
N LEU A 416 7.21 3.70 1.64
CA LEU A 416 7.60 4.43 2.85
C LEU A 416 6.80 3.96 4.07
N GLY A 417 7.43 3.97 5.25
CA GLY A 417 6.72 3.83 6.52
C GLY A 417 5.71 4.96 6.66
N ALA A 418 4.52 4.66 7.18
CA ALA A 418 3.47 5.67 7.35
C ALA A 418 3.17 5.80 8.84
N ILE A 419 3.56 6.95 9.40
CA ILE A 419 3.43 7.22 10.84
C ILE A 419 2.67 8.53 11.04
N SER A 420 1.55 8.47 11.76
CA SER A 420 0.88 9.68 12.24
C SER A 420 1.44 10.13 13.57
N VAL A 421 1.56 11.44 13.76
CA VAL A 421 2.00 12.05 15.02
C VAL A 421 0.90 12.96 15.53
N THR A 422 0.49 12.79 16.78
CA THR A 422 -0.61 13.56 17.39
C THR A 422 -0.11 14.43 18.53
N THR A 423 -0.50 15.70 18.54
CA THR A 423 -0.36 16.59 19.71
C THR A 423 -1.69 17.25 20.06
N ASP A 424 -1.78 17.87 21.23
CA ASP A 424 -2.99 18.56 21.68
C ASP A 424 -3.05 20.01 21.20
N VAL A 425 -4.25 20.52 20.92
CA VAL A 425 -4.45 21.91 20.43
C VAL A 425 -4.11 22.99 21.48
N TRP A 426 -3.92 22.63 22.75
CA TRP A 426 -3.38 23.53 23.80
C TRP A 426 -1.89 23.35 24.03
N HIS A 427 -1.21 22.48 23.28
CA HIS A 427 0.22 22.34 23.42
C HIS A 427 0.91 23.62 22.94
N ARG A 428 1.90 24.12 23.70
CA ARG A 428 2.58 25.39 23.37
C ARG A 428 3.30 25.38 22.02
N ASP A 429 3.76 24.21 21.56
CA ASP A 429 4.37 24.06 20.24
C ASP A 429 3.35 23.91 19.09
N ILE A 430 2.04 24.15 19.30
CA ILE A 430 1.00 23.89 18.28
C ILE A 430 1.23 24.65 16.97
N TYR A 431 1.72 25.89 17.00
CA TYR A 431 1.98 26.65 15.77
C TYR A 431 3.14 26.07 14.97
N ASP A 432 4.22 25.66 15.64
CA ASP A 432 5.34 24.99 14.98
C ASP A 432 4.91 23.63 14.43
N PHE A 433 4.05 22.91 15.16
CA PHE A 433 3.44 21.66 14.72
C PHE A 433 2.58 21.83 13.46
N LEU A 434 1.75 22.88 13.40
CA LEU A 434 0.97 23.22 12.20
C LEU A 434 1.83 23.68 11.02
N ASN A 435 3.12 23.95 11.25
CA ASN A 435 4.06 24.39 10.22
C ASN A 435 4.98 23.26 9.71
N LEU A 436 4.80 22.01 10.17
CA LEU A 436 5.69 20.88 9.85
C LEU A 436 5.79 20.57 8.35
N GLN A 437 4.68 20.71 7.61
CA GLN A 437 4.57 20.31 6.21
C GLN A 437 4.32 21.47 5.24
N THR A 438 4.32 22.71 5.74
CA THR A 438 4.23 23.87 4.85
C THR A 438 5.56 24.05 4.11
N GLU A 439 5.48 24.44 2.84
CA GLU A 439 6.67 24.63 1.98
C GLU A 439 7.57 25.78 2.43
N ALA A 440 7.00 26.81 3.06
CA ALA A 440 7.73 27.99 3.49
C ALA A 440 8.32 27.83 4.91
N GLY A 441 9.55 28.34 5.11
CA GLY A 441 10.19 28.42 6.43
C GLY A 441 11.50 27.63 6.52
N ASP A 442 12.04 27.50 7.74
CA ASP A 442 13.29 26.80 7.98
C ASP A 442 13.11 25.29 7.82
N ILE A 443 13.85 24.69 6.90
CA ILE A 443 13.84 23.24 6.62
C ILE A 443 14.12 22.39 7.87
N ARG A 444 14.86 22.90 8.85
CA ARG A 444 15.17 22.20 10.11
C ARG A 444 13.95 22.02 11.01
N THR A 445 12.86 22.70 10.71
CA THR A 445 11.58 22.60 11.42
C THR A 445 10.53 21.77 10.65
N LYS A 446 10.92 21.17 9.52
CA LYS A 446 10.02 20.43 8.63
C LYS A 446 10.09 18.92 8.81
N ALA A 447 8.96 18.26 8.57
CA ALA A 447 8.79 16.82 8.56
C ALA A 447 7.70 16.44 7.54
N PHE A 448 8.11 16.13 6.31
CA PHE A 448 7.20 15.92 5.18
C PHE A 448 6.60 14.51 5.09
N ASP A 449 7.25 13.52 5.72
CA ASP A 449 6.95 12.09 5.56
C ASP A 449 6.15 11.48 6.74
N VAL A 450 5.72 12.34 7.68
CA VAL A 450 4.79 11.98 8.75
C VAL A 450 3.38 12.49 8.45
N PHE A 451 2.40 12.02 9.22
CA PHE A 451 1.00 12.43 9.10
C PHE A 451 0.57 13.17 10.38
N PRO A 452 0.70 14.49 10.46
CA PRO A 452 0.30 15.26 11.63
C PRO A 452 -1.19 15.10 11.96
N ALA A 453 -1.51 15.06 13.24
CA ALA A 453 -2.88 15.01 13.77
C ALA A 453 -3.00 15.90 15.01
N ILE A 454 -4.17 16.50 15.23
CA ILE A 454 -4.47 17.33 16.40
C ILE A 454 -5.58 16.70 17.25
N SER A 455 -5.35 16.68 18.56
CA SER A 455 -6.31 16.28 19.57
C SER A 455 -7.06 17.52 20.08
N VAL A 456 -8.39 17.51 19.95
CA VAL A 456 -9.27 18.67 20.14
C VAL A 456 -10.38 18.36 21.16
N PRO A 457 -10.43 19.05 22.31
CA PRO A 457 -11.52 18.97 23.28
C PRO A 457 -12.68 19.85 22.83
N ASP A 458 -13.87 19.52 23.31
CA ASP A 458 -15.10 20.27 23.05
C ASP A 458 -14.94 21.74 23.52
N LEU A 459 -14.16 21.97 24.59
CA LEU A 459 -13.89 23.32 25.11
C LEU A 459 -13.20 24.22 24.08
N PHE A 460 -12.26 23.70 23.28
CA PHE A 460 -11.59 24.51 22.25
C PHE A 460 -12.60 24.99 21.21
N MET A 461 -13.45 24.09 20.71
CA MET A 461 -14.49 24.43 19.74
C MET A 461 -15.49 25.44 20.32
N GLN A 462 -15.89 25.29 21.60
CA GLN A 462 -16.73 26.28 22.29
C GLN A 462 -16.05 27.67 22.36
N ARG A 463 -14.73 27.73 22.56
CA ARG A 463 -13.98 29.00 22.57
C ARG A 463 -13.89 29.61 21.18
N VAL A 464 -13.75 28.80 20.12
CA VAL A 464 -13.80 29.24 18.72
C VAL A 464 -15.16 29.86 18.40
N GLU A 465 -16.25 29.17 18.69
CA GLU A 465 -17.62 29.65 18.42
C GLU A 465 -17.92 30.97 19.13
N LYS A 466 -17.50 31.10 20.39
CA LYS A 466 -17.77 32.27 21.23
C LYS A 466 -16.76 33.41 21.06
N ASP A 467 -15.80 33.25 20.16
CA ASP A 467 -14.71 34.22 19.97
C ASP A 467 -13.99 34.54 21.28
N GLN A 468 -13.54 33.49 21.96
CA GLN A 468 -12.84 33.59 23.24
C GLN A 468 -11.36 33.28 23.07
N ASP A 469 -10.60 33.62 24.11
CA ASP A 469 -9.19 33.31 24.17
C ASP A 469 -8.96 31.81 24.38
N TRP A 470 -7.77 31.34 24.06
CA TRP A 470 -7.28 29.98 24.29
C TRP A 470 -5.87 30.08 24.85
N THR A 471 -5.55 29.29 25.86
CA THR A 471 -4.26 29.30 26.53
C THR A 471 -3.52 28.02 26.20
N LEU A 472 -2.34 28.20 25.63
CA LEU A 472 -1.39 27.15 25.36
C LEU A 472 -0.52 26.92 26.59
N PHE A 473 -0.15 25.66 26.83
CA PHE A 473 0.61 25.25 28.00
C PHE A 473 1.75 24.30 27.63
N ASP A 474 2.77 24.30 28.48
CA ASP A 474 3.75 23.24 28.58
C ASP A 474 3.20 22.07 29.45
N PRO A 475 3.08 20.83 28.91
CA PRO A 475 2.54 19.70 29.67
C PRO A 475 3.44 19.32 30.86
N HIS A 476 4.75 19.47 30.72
CA HIS A 476 5.72 19.15 31.77
C HIS A 476 5.60 20.09 32.98
N GLU A 477 5.52 21.40 32.77
CA GLU A 477 5.32 22.38 33.84
C GLU A 477 4.00 22.15 34.59
N ILE A 478 2.92 21.80 33.87
CA ILE A 478 1.65 21.42 34.52
C ILE A 478 1.88 20.20 35.43
N ALA A 479 2.54 19.16 34.94
CA ALA A 479 2.81 17.95 35.72
C ALA A 479 3.67 18.25 36.97
N GLU A 480 4.74 19.02 36.83
CA GLU A 480 5.62 19.39 37.95
C GLU A 480 4.89 20.24 39.01
N VAL A 481 4.09 21.23 38.58
CA VAL A 481 3.43 22.16 39.51
C VAL A 481 2.19 21.56 40.18
N THR A 482 1.47 20.68 39.48
CA THR A 482 0.16 20.17 39.93
C THR A 482 0.15 18.71 40.34
N GLY A 483 1.19 17.94 39.98
CA GLY A 483 1.22 16.48 40.13
C GLY A 483 0.25 15.74 39.21
N LYS A 484 -0.31 16.42 38.21
CA LYS A 484 -1.36 15.91 37.31
C LYS A 484 -1.03 16.27 35.87
N ARG A 485 -1.38 15.40 34.92
CA ARG A 485 -1.27 15.69 33.48
C ARG A 485 -2.61 16.16 32.96
N LEU A 486 -2.65 17.26 32.21
CA LEU A 486 -3.87 17.79 31.63
C LEU A 486 -4.46 16.83 30.59
N GLU A 487 -3.59 16.10 29.93
CA GLU A 487 -3.82 15.06 28.94
C GLU A 487 -4.63 13.87 29.48
N ASP A 488 -4.71 13.70 30.81
CA ASP A 488 -5.47 12.61 31.44
C ASP A 488 -6.94 12.97 31.72
N TYR A 489 -7.34 14.21 31.44
CA TYR A 489 -8.69 14.70 31.74
C TYR A 489 -9.51 14.91 30.45
N PHE A 490 -10.82 14.73 30.58
CA PHE A 490 -11.79 14.83 29.48
C PHE A 490 -13.06 15.56 29.92
N ASP A 491 -13.80 16.11 28.97
CA ASP A 491 -15.12 16.69 29.17
C ASP A 491 -15.17 17.72 30.32
N LYS A 492 -15.99 17.49 31.35
CA LYS A 492 -16.17 18.42 32.48
C LYS A 492 -14.92 18.54 33.34
N ASP A 493 -14.20 17.43 33.53
CA ASP A 493 -13.00 17.42 34.37
C ASP A 493 -11.84 18.10 33.66
N PHE A 494 -11.71 17.90 32.33
CA PHE A 494 -10.78 18.67 31.50
C PHE A 494 -11.07 20.17 31.63
N LYS A 495 -12.33 20.56 31.41
CA LYS A 495 -12.73 21.97 31.48
C LYS A 495 -12.40 22.57 32.85
N LYS A 496 -12.73 21.88 33.94
CA LYS A 496 -12.43 22.36 35.29
C LYS A 496 -10.93 22.53 35.51
N PHE A 497 -10.14 21.54 35.11
CA PHE A 497 -8.69 21.56 35.32
C PHE A 497 -7.99 22.60 34.46
N TYR A 498 -8.34 22.66 33.17
CA TYR A 498 -7.84 23.65 32.21
C TYR A 498 -8.09 25.10 32.67
N LEU A 499 -9.32 25.42 33.09
CA LEU A 499 -9.65 26.75 33.64
C LEU A 499 -8.87 27.07 34.93
N GLY A 500 -8.54 26.04 35.72
CA GLY A 500 -7.67 26.16 36.88
C GLY A 500 -6.23 26.50 36.49
N CYS A 501 -5.69 25.84 35.45
CA CYS A 501 -4.36 26.14 34.90
C CYS A 501 -4.27 27.56 34.32
N GLU A 502 -5.30 28.04 33.62
CA GLU A 502 -5.35 29.43 33.11
C GLU A 502 -5.12 30.45 34.24
N LYS A 503 -5.76 30.23 35.40
CA LYS A 503 -5.68 31.10 36.58
C LYS A 503 -4.46 30.85 37.48
N ASN A 504 -3.69 29.79 37.22
CA ASN A 504 -2.56 29.44 38.07
C ASN A 504 -1.34 30.31 37.71
N ASN A 505 -0.91 31.15 38.66
CA ASN A 505 0.24 32.05 38.50
C ASN A 505 1.59 31.35 38.68
N LYS A 506 1.60 30.09 39.14
CA LYS A 506 2.81 29.27 39.22
C LYS A 506 3.24 28.73 37.85
N LEU A 507 2.30 28.57 36.91
CA LEU A 507 2.59 28.19 35.52
C LEU A 507 3.12 29.41 34.76
N LYS A 508 4.38 29.34 34.32
CA LYS A 508 5.11 30.41 33.60
C LYS A 508 5.18 30.14 32.11
N LEU A 509 5.22 28.87 31.70
CA LEU A 509 5.28 28.45 30.31
C LEU A 509 3.87 28.31 29.72
N LYS A 510 3.15 29.44 29.71
CA LYS A 510 1.81 29.55 29.09
C LYS A 510 1.71 30.76 28.18
N GLU A 511 0.89 30.66 27.14
CA GLU A 511 0.66 31.72 26.16
C GLU A 511 -0.82 31.80 25.82
N THR A 512 -1.41 33.00 25.86
CA THR A 512 -2.82 33.19 25.51
C THR A 512 -2.95 33.74 24.10
N VAL A 513 -3.72 33.05 23.27
CA VAL A 513 -4.02 33.37 21.87
C VAL A 513 -5.52 33.45 21.64
N ARG A 514 -5.96 33.97 20.50
CA ARG A 514 -7.38 33.93 20.10
C ARG A 514 -7.70 32.54 19.56
N ALA A 515 -8.73 31.88 20.10
CA ALA A 515 -9.12 30.54 19.66
C ALA A 515 -9.46 30.51 18.15
N LYS A 516 -10.18 31.53 17.67
CA LYS A 516 -10.51 31.67 16.23
C LYS A 516 -9.28 31.79 15.35
N ASP A 517 -8.22 32.48 15.80
CA ASP A 517 -7.04 32.67 14.96
C ASP A 517 -6.20 31.40 14.88
N LEU A 518 -6.05 30.66 16.00
CA LEU A 518 -5.45 29.33 15.96
C LEU A 518 -6.25 28.38 15.05
N PHE A 519 -7.59 28.42 15.12
CA PHE A 519 -8.44 27.61 14.25
C PHE A 519 -8.31 27.98 12.77
N LYS A 520 -8.21 29.29 12.43
CA LYS A 520 -7.92 29.74 11.06
C LYS A 520 -6.56 29.22 10.57
N THR A 521 -5.53 29.26 11.41
CA THR A 521 -4.21 28.71 11.07
C THR A 521 -4.31 27.22 10.77
N PHE A 522 -4.98 26.44 11.63
CA PHE A 522 -5.25 25.02 11.39
C PHE A 522 -5.95 24.79 10.05
N MET A 523 -7.05 25.52 9.78
CA MET A 523 -7.81 25.38 8.53
C MET A 523 -6.96 25.72 7.29
N LYS A 524 -6.14 26.76 7.38
CA LYS A 524 -5.23 27.14 6.30
C LYS A 524 -4.22 26.03 6.01
N THR A 525 -3.56 25.49 7.04
CA THR A 525 -2.63 24.36 6.89
C THR A 525 -3.34 23.14 6.28
N ALA A 526 -4.56 22.82 6.74
CA ALA A 526 -5.35 21.70 6.22
C ALA A 526 -5.71 21.86 4.74
N VAL A 527 -6.02 23.08 4.30
CA VAL A 527 -6.27 23.37 2.87
C VAL A 527 -4.98 23.29 2.05
N GLU A 528 -3.85 23.77 2.59
CA GLU A 528 -2.57 23.80 1.88
C GLU A 528 -1.92 22.41 1.74
N THR A 529 -2.03 21.57 2.77
CA THR A 529 -1.25 20.32 2.88
C THR A 529 -2.11 19.06 2.95
N GLY A 530 -3.42 19.19 3.18
CA GLY A 530 -4.30 18.06 3.53
C GLY A 530 -4.15 17.59 4.99
N MET A 531 -3.31 18.25 5.79
CA MET A 531 -2.96 17.91 7.18
C MET A 531 -3.09 19.14 8.09
N PRO A 532 -3.25 18.99 9.42
CA PRO A 532 -3.31 17.74 10.19
C PRO A 532 -4.69 17.08 10.18
N TYR A 533 -4.73 15.78 10.49
CA TYR A 533 -5.96 15.08 10.89
C TYR A 533 -6.52 15.64 12.20
N VAL A 534 -7.78 15.31 12.51
CA VAL A 534 -8.46 15.77 13.73
C VAL A 534 -8.97 14.58 14.54
N PHE A 535 -8.71 14.63 15.86
CA PHE A 535 -9.21 13.68 16.85
C PHE A 535 -10.00 14.44 17.92
N PHE A 536 -11.32 14.21 17.99
CA PHE A 536 -12.17 14.83 19.01
C PHE A 536 -12.13 14.02 20.31
N ARG A 537 -11.20 14.37 21.21
CA ARG A 537 -10.87 13.56 22.39
C ARG A 537 -12.04 13.36 23.36
N ASP A 538 -12.86 14.38 23.56
CA ASP A 538 -13.99 14.32 24.51
C ASP A 538 -15.09 13.41 23.98
N THR A 539 -15.40 13.53 22.69
CA THR A 539 -16.37 12.65 22.01
C THR A 539 -15.96 11.19 22.14
N VAL A 540 -14.69 10.88 21.84
CA VAL A 540 -14.18 9.51 21.88
C VAL A 540 -14.14 8.95 23.31
N ASN A 541 -13.62 9.70 24.28
CA ASN A 541 -13.52 9.19 25.65
C ASN A 541 -14.88 9.07 26.35
N ARG A 542 -15.89 9.85 25.96
CA ARG A 542 -17.27 9.73 26.46
C ARG A 542 -17.88 8.36 26.13
N VAL A 543 -17.54 7.80 24.97
CA VAL A 543 -18.03 6.48 24.50
C VAL A 543 -17.00 5.36 24.62
N ASN A 544 -15.87 5.60 25.31
CA ASN A 544 -14.84 4.60 25.51
C ASN A 544 -15.39 3.41 26.32
N PRO A 545 -15.49 2.20 25.75
CA PRO A 545 -15.98 1.03 26.47
C PRO A 545 -15.05 0.61 27.61
N ASN A 546 -13.77 0.99 27.56
CA ASN A 546 -12.72 0.60 28.49
C ASN A 546 -12.23 1.76 29.38
N LYS A 547 -13.07 2.76 29.65
CA LYS A 547 -12.73 3.92 30.51
C LYS A 547 -12.27 3.57 31.94
N HIS A 548 -12.60 2.38 32.41
CA HIS A 548 -12.17 1.88 33.72
C HIS A 548 -10.70 1.42 33.74
N ALA A 549 -10.10 1.18 32.57
CA ALA A 549 -8.75 0.65 32.42
C ALA A 549 -7.76 1.67 31.82
N GLY A 550 -8.20 2.88 31.47
CA GLY A 550 -7.35 3.91 30.88
C GLY A 550 -8.10 4.82 29.91
N ASN A 551 -7.33 5.62 29.17
CA ASN A 551 -7.83 6.70 28.33
C ASN A 551 -7.36 6.59 26.87
N VAL A 552 -8.11 7.22 25.97
CA VAL A 552 -7.77 7.33 24.54
C VAL A 552 -7.18 8.71 24.25
N TYR A 553 -5.86 8.77 24.00
CA TYR A 553 -5.14 10.04 23.79
C TYR A 553 -5.08 10.48 22.33
N SER A 554 -5.10 9.52 21.41
CA SER A 554 -4.99 9.74 19.97
C SER A 554 -5.63 8.60 19.20
N THR A 555 -5.54 8.66 17.88
CA THR A 555 -5.94 7.61 16.95
C THR A 555 -4.71 7.04 16.21
N GLN A 556 -4.91 5.96 15.47
CA GLN A 556 -3.87 5.39 14.59
C GLN A 556 -3.77 6.18 13.27
N LEU A 557 -2.86 5.79 12.37
CA LEU A 557 -2.61 6.42 11.06
C LEU A 557 -3.89 6.82 10.29
N CYS A 558 -4.85 5.91 10.11
CA CYS A 558 -6.06 6.14 9.29
C CYS A 558 -7.26 6.68 10.09
N THR A 559 -7.04 7.07 11.34
CA THR A 559 -8.01 7.79 12.20
C THR A 559 -9.23 7.03 12.75
N GLU A 560 -9.39 5.74 12.48
CA GLU A 560 -10.56 4.94 12.89
C GLU A 560 -10.41 4.18 14.22
N ILE A 561 -9.21 4.10 14.80
CA ILE A 561 -8.94 3.25 15.98
C ILE A 561 -8.80 4.07 17.27
N CYS A 562 -9.77 3.87 18.16
CA CYS A 562 -9.92 4.59 19.41
C CYS A 562 -9.85 3.64 20.62
N GLN A 563 -8.66 3.15 20.95
CA GLN A 563 -8.40 2.26 22.10
C GLN A 563 -7.47 2.90 23.12
N ASN A 564 -7.48 2.41 24.37
CA ASN A 564 -6.60 2.91 25.42
C ASN A 564 -5.12 2.68 25.07
N THR A 565 -4.26 3.60 25.50
CA THR A 565 -2.80 3.49 25.38
C THR A 565 -2.12 4.09 26.59
N SER A 566 -1.03 3.49 27.05
CA SER A 566 -0.18 4.03 28.12
C SER A 566 1.30 3.91 27.71
N PRO A 567 2.17 4.82 28.16
CA PRO A 567 3.57 4.79 27.76
C PRO A 567 4.36 3.71 28.49
N SER A 568 5.31 3.09 27.79
CA SER A 568 6.35 2.29 28.45
C SER A 568 7.36 3.20 29.14
N ARG A 569 7.76 2.84 30.36
CA ARG A 569 8.66 3.65 31.20
C ARG A 569 9.96 2.95 31.47
N PHE A 570 11.06 3.67 31.33
CA PHE A 570 12.37 3.14 31.68
C PHE A 570 12.48 2.94 33.20
N ILE A 571 12.97 1.78 33.61
CA ILE A 571 13.21 1.45 35.03
C ILE A 571 14.71 1.57 35.34
N GLU A 572 15.53 0.78 34.65
CA GLU A 572 16.96 0.66 34.94
C GLU A 572 17.76 0.18 33.73
N GLU A 573 19.06 0.49 33.75
CA GLU A 573 20.07 -0.03 32.83
C GLU A 573 21.21 -0.60 33.69
N VAL A 574 21.49 -1.90 33.52
CA VAL A 574 22.49 -2.63 34.29
C VAL A 574 23.53 -3.19 33.32
N VAL A 575 24.81 -3.08 33.68
CA VAL A 575 25.92 -3.65 32.91
C VAL A 575 26.48 -4.84 33.68
N GLU A 576 26.31 -6.04 33.13
CA GLU A 576 26.78 -7.30 33.72
C GLU A 576 27.50 -8.13 32.67
N ASP A 577 28.70 -8.62 32.99
CA ASP A 577 29.52 -9.50 32.14
C ASP A 577 29.73 -8.99 30.68
N GLY A 578 29.89 -7.69 30.50
CA GLY A 578 30.05 -7.07 29.18
C GLY A 578 28.77 -6.99 28.35
N THR A 579 27.61 -7.28 28.95
CA THR A 579 26.28 -7.09 28.37
C THR A 579 25.55 -5.95 29.05
N VAL A 580 24.63 -5.30 28.30
CA VAL A 580 23.77 -4.23 28.83
C VAL A 580 22.34 -4.75 28.88
N ALA A 581 21.76 -4.79 30.06
CA ALA A 581 20.36 -5.11 30.28
C ALA A 581 19.58 -3.82 30.54
N ILE A 582 18.63 -3.50 29.66
CA ILE A 582 17.74 -2.35 29.79
C ILE A 582 16.34 -2.86 30.14
N LYS A 583 15.76 -2.33 31.21
CA LYS A 583 14.46 -2.78 31.72
C LYS A 583 13.44 -1.65 31.63
N TYR A 584 12.25 -2.00 31.13
CA TYR A 584 11.12 -1.10 31.02
C TYR A 584 9.91 -1.68 31.77
N GLU A 585 9.12 -0.81 32.40
CA GLU A 585 7.73 -1.08 32.74
C GLU A 585 6.93 -0.95 31.44
N ILE A 586 6.19 -2.00 31.09
CA ILE A 586 5.45 -2.04 29.83
C ILE A 586 4.19 -1.18 29.92
N GLY A 587 3.99 -0.33 28.92
CA GLY A 587 2.72 0.35 28.68
C GLY A 587 1.85 -0.41 27.67
N ASP A 588 0.62 0.05 27.52
CA ASP A 588 -0.35 -0.49 26.58
C ASP A 588 -0.11 0.05 25.18
N THR A 589 0.32 -0.84 24.27
CA THR A 589 0.38 -0.58 22.84
C THR A 589 -0.86 -1.16 22.17
N VAL A 590 -1.51 -0.37 21.31
CA VAL A 590 -2.67 -0.88 20.56
C VAL A 590 -2.19 -1.62 19.32
N VAL A 591 -2.77 -2.80 19.09
CA VAL A 591 -2.63 -3.58 17.86
C VAL A 591 -3.99 -3.73 17.22
N CYS A 592 -4.10 -3.34 15.95
CA CYS A 592 -5.38 -3.34 15.24
C CYS A 592 -5.58 -4.63 14.44
N ASN A 593 -6.58 -5.42 14.83
CA ASN A 593 -7.03 -6.62 14.13
C ASN A 593 -8.29 -6.29 13.35
N LEU A 594 -8.18 -6.22 12.02
CA LEU A 594 -9.25 -5.73 11.15
C LEU A 594 -9.87 -6.86 10.33
N ALA A 595 -11.14 -6.69 9.99
CA ALA A 595 -11.82 -7.36 8.89
C ALA A 595 -12.96 -6.45 8.42
N SER A 596 -13.38 -6.59 7.17
CA SER A 596 -14.49 -5.80 6.62
C SER A 596 -15.59 -6.72 6.12
N ILE A 597 -16.83 -6.37 6.47
CA ILE A 597 -18.03 -7.05 5.96
C ILE A 597 -18.44 -6.40 4.64
N ASN A 598 -18.69 -7.21 3.63
CA ASN A 598 -19.22 -6.74 2.37
C ASN A 598 -20.75 -6.57 2.45
N VAL A 599 -21.20 -5.36 2.75
CA VAL A 599 -22.62 -5.03 2.88
C VAL A 599 -23.44 -5.27 1.60
N ALA A 600 -22.81 -5.33 0.42
CA ALA A 600 -23.52 -5.70 -0.82
C ALA A 600 -23.89 -7.20 -0.86
N ARG A 601 -23.26 -8.04 -0.03
CA ARG A 601 -23.46 -9.49 0.05
C ARG A 601 -23.95 -9.98 1.41
N VAL A 602 -23.95 -9.12 2.42
CA VAL A 602 -24.38 -9.39 3.79
C VAL A 602 -25.35 -8.29 4.15
N ASN A 603 -26.59 -8.43 3.68
CA ASN A 603 -27.64 -7.40 3.84
C ASN A 603 -28.99 -7.97 4.27
N THR A 604 -29.10 -9.28 4.45
CA THR A 604 -30.27 -9.92 5.07
C THR A 604 -29.96 -10.29 6.52
N GLN A 605 -30.99 -10.34 7.38
CA GLN A 605 -30.83 -10.75 8.78
C GLN A 605 -30.12 -12.10 8.90
N LYS A 606 -30.52 -13.07 8.06
CA LYS A 606 -29.91 -14.39 8.00
C LYS A 606 -28.41 -14.34 7.71
N GLU A 607 -27.98 -13.53 6.73
CA GLU A 607 -26.56 -13.41 6.40
C GLU A 607 -25.78 -12.73 7.51
N ILE A 608 -26.37 -11.74 8.19
CA ILE A 608 -25.75 -11.07 9.33
C ILE A 608 -25.51 -12.08 10.47
N ASP A 609 -26.56 -12.83 10.85
CA ASP A 609 -26.51 -13.84 11.92
C ASP A 609 -25.50 -14.96 11.62
N GLU A 610 -25.30 -15.30 10.35
CA GLU A 610 -24.34 -16.30 9.92
C GLU A 610 -22.89 -15.77 9.88
N ILE A 611 -22.67 -14.53 9.43
CA ILE A 611 -21.34 -14.02 9.08
C ILE A 611 -20.66 -13.26 10.22
N PHE A 612 -21.40 -12.48 11.00
CA PHE A 612 -20.82 -11.68 12.08
C PHE A 612 -20.13 -12.53 13.15
N PRO A 613 -20.71 -13.65 13.64
CA PRO A 613 -20.02 -14.53 14.58
C PRO A 613 -18.72 -15.11 14.03
N VAL A 614 -18.68 -15.42 12.72
CA VAL A 614 -17.46 -15.91 12.06
C VAL A 614 -16.40 -14.80 12.01
N ALA A 615 -16.79 -13.56 11.67
CA ALA A 615 -15.90 -12.41 11.66
C ALA A 615 -15.35 -12.08 13.06
N MET A 616 -16.18 -12.10 14.10
CA MET A 616 -15.71 -11.84 15.46
C MET A 616 -14.75 -12.92 15.94
N ARG A 617 -15.09 -14.20 15.75
CA ARG A 617 -14.23 -15.30 16.18
C ARG A 617 -12.93 -15.39 15.40
N LEU A 618 -12.93 -15.09 14.09
CA LEU A 618 -11.68 -15.09 13.32
C LEU A 618 -10.75 -13.96 13.78
N LEU A 619 -11.28 -12.79 14.15
CA LEU A 619 -10.49 -11.67 14.67
C LEU A 619 -9.92 -11.96 16.06
N ASP A 620 -10.68 -12.66 16.88
CA ASP A 620 -10.21 -13.17 18.18
C ASP A 620 -9.04 -14.14 17.99
N ASN A 621 -9.16 -15.11 17.09
CA ASN A 621 -8.06 -16.03 16.76
C ASN A 621 -6.83 -15.32 16.19
N VAL A 622 -6.99 -14.18 15.51
CA VAL A 622 -5.85 -13.37 15.04
C VAL A 622 -5.01 -12.86 16.21
N ILE A 623 -5.61 -12.58 17.37
CA ILE A 623 -4.87 -12.14 18.58
C ILE A 623 -3.89 -13.22 19.02
N ASP A 624 -4.35 -14.47 19.13
CA ASP A 624 -3.53 -15.61 19.55
C ASP A 624 -2.45 -15.99 18.52
N LEU A 625 -2.75 -15.77 17.23
CA LEU A 625 -1.88 -16.18 16.13
C LEU A 625 -0.89 -15.10 15.70
N ASN A 626 -1.13 -13.84 16.02
CA ASN A 626 -0.25 -12.77 15.56
C ASN A 626 1.13 -12.90 16.22
N PHE A 627 2.17 -12.93 15.40
CA PHE A 627 3.57 -12.95 15.85
C PHE A 627 3.97 -11.63 16.51
#